data_AF-A0A8T2NZ57-F1
#
_entry.id   AF-A0A8T2NZ57-F1
#
_cell.length_a   1.000
_cell.length_b   1.000
_cell.length_c   1.000
_cell.angle_alpha   90.00
_cell.angle_beta   90.00
_cell.angle_gamma   90.00
#
_symmetry.space_group_name_H-M   'P 1'
#
loop_
_entity.id
_entity.type
_entity.pdbx_description
1 polymer ?
#
loop_
_entity_poly.entity_id
_entity_poly.type
_entity_poly.pdbx_seq_one_letter_code
_entity_poly.pdbx_strand_id
1 'polypeptide(L)'
;MGNGYYRNIPCPNCNGPALDSKLFAPVAVACGSDGSVYVGDFNFVRRVLPNGYTISILELRNRDIRHSTSPAHKYYLAMDPVNEALYLSDTSSRKVYRLRTLTEPKDLAKNVEVVAGTGEQCLPFDQDHCGDGGKASEALLNNPRGRTSAL
;
A
#
# COMPACT_ATOMS: atom_id res chain seq x y z
N MET A 1 7.68 15.30 -7.45
CA MET A 1 8.39 14.10 -6.98
C MET A 1 8.89 13.31 -8.18
N GLY A 2 10.09 12.75 -8.10
CA GLY A 2 10.78 12.08 -9.21
C GLY A 2 11.71 13.01 -10.00
N ASN A 3 12.85 12.47 -10.45
CA ASN A 3 13.87 13.16 -11.25
C ASN A 3 14.43 12.27 -12.40
N GLY A 4 13.72 11.19 -12.75
CA GLY A 4 14.15 10.24 -13.77
C GLY A 4 15.14 9.16 -13.32
N TYR A 5 15.67 9.23 -12.10
CA TYR A 5 16.59 8.23 -11.55
C TYR A 5 15.97 7.37 -10.45
N TYR A 6 16.38 6.11 -10.41
CA TYR A 6 15.98 5.18 -9.37
C TYR A 6 16.63 5.52 -8.02
N ARG A 7 15.87 5.43 -6.92
CA ARG A 7 16.43 5.43 -5.56
C ARG A 7 17.01 4.05 -5.20
N ASN A 8 17.78 3.98 -4.12
CA ASN A 8 18.18 2.70 -3.52
C ASN A 8 16.99 2.01 -2.82
N ILE A 9 17.03 0.68 -2.75
CA ILE A 9 16.00 -0.15 -2.12
C ILE A 9 15.82 0.15 -0.63
N PRO A 10 16.86 0.01 0.22
CA PRO A 10 16.83 0.59 1.56
C PRO A 10 16.93 2.10 1.36
N CYS A 11 15.87 2.85 1.69
CA CYS A 11 15.83 4.28 1.45
C CYS A 11 16.05 5.08 2.74
N PRO A 12 17.29 5.17 3.26
CA PRO A 12 17.56 5.82 4.54
C PRO A 12 17.27 7.33 4.52
N ASN A 13 17.36 7.96 3.34
CA ASN A 13 17.17 9.41 3.15
C ASN A 13 15.94 9.73 2.30
N CYS A 14 14.87 8.93 2.40
CA CYS A 14 13.63 9.16 1.65
C CYS A 14 12.75 10.28 2.23
N ASN A 15 12.99 10.68 3.48
CA ASN A 15 12.25 11.76 4.14
C ASN A 15 12.92 13.10 3.80
N GLY A 16 12.14 14.08 3.37
CA GLY A 16 12.69 15.35 2.86
C GLY A 16 11.79 16.03 1.84
N PRO A 17 12.26 17.10 1.17
CA PRO A 17 11.53 17.75 0.09
C PRO A 17 11.10 16.76 -1.00
N ALA A 18 9.86 16.85 -1.46
CA ALA A 18 9.31 16.00 -2.51
C ALA A 18 9.87 16.36 -3.89
N LEU A 19 10.26 17.62 -4.10
CA LEU A 19 10.89 18.07 -5.34
C LEU A 19 12.18 17.27 -5.56
N ASP A 20 12.34 16.73 -6.77
CA ASP A 20 13.48 15.90 -7.19
C ASP A 20 13.79 14.66 -6.34
N SER A 21 12.93 14.31 -5.38
CA SER A 21 13.09 13.08 -4.60
C SER A 21 12.97 11.86 -5.51
N LYS A 22 14.01 11.02 -5.52
CA LYS A 22 14.07 9.80 -6.34
C LYS A 22 12.95 8.82 -5.97
N LEU A 23 12.42 8.15 -6.98
CA LEU A 23 11.42 7.09 -6.86
C LEU A 23 12.05 5.77 -7.30
N PHE A 24 11.46 4.63 -6.93
CA PHE A 24 11.91 3.32 -7.40
C PHE A 24 10.97 2.78 -8.48
N ALA A 25 9.72 2.51 -8.14
CA ALA A 25 8.70 2.10 -9.09
C ALA A 25 7.33 2.46 -8.52
N PRO A 26 6.84 3.69 -8.75
CA PRO A 26 5.53 4.11 -8.28
C PRO A 26 4.43 3.29 -8.98
N VAL A 27 3.59 2.61 -8.21
CA VAL A 27 2.54 1.70 -8.70
C VAL A 27 1.13 2.11 -8.26
N ALA A 28 1.01 2.96 -7.25
CA ALA A 28 -0.27 3.40 -6.69
C ALA A 28 -0.21 4.84 -6.21
N VAL A 29 -1.35 5.52 -6.24
CA VAL A 29 -1.55 6.86 -5.68
C VAL A 29 -2.92 6.95 -5.01
N ALA A 30 -3.02 7.70 -3.92
CA ALA A 30 -4.28 8.08 -3.28
C ALA A 30 -4.15 9.50 -2.69
N CYS A 31 -5.27 10.23 -2.59
CA CYS A 31 -5.30 11.55 -1.99
C CYS A 31 -5.98 11.51 -0.62
N GLY A 32 -5.43 12.23 0.35
CA GLY A 32 -6.02 12.44 1.67
C GLY A 32 -6.96 13.64 1.70
N SER A 33 -7.89 13.63 2.66
CA SER A 33 -8.76 14.77 3.03
C SER A 33 -7.96 16.01 3.45
N ASP A 34 -6.78 15.80 4.01
CA ASP A 34 -5.84 16.81 4.48
C ASP A 34 -5.00 17.46 3.35
N GLY A 35 -5.23 17.06 2.09
CA GLY A 35 -4.46 17.49 0.92
C GLY A 35 -3.14 16.75 0.73
N SER A 36 -2.84 15.72 1.53
CA SER A 36 -1.67 14.87 1.31
C SER A 36 -1.86 13.96 0.09
N VAL A 37 -0.75 13.57 -0.53
CA VAL A 37 -0.72 12.55 -1.59
C VAL A 37 0.08 11.34 -1.11
N TYR A 38 -0.54 10.16 -1.13
CA TYR A 38 0.08 8.90 -0.76
C TYR A 38 0.55 8.19 -2.01
N VAL A 39 1.85 7.91 -2.08
CA VAL A 39 2.52 7.29 -3.22
C VAL A 39 3.00 5.91 -2.82
N GLY A 40 2.47 4.89 -3.48
CA GLY A 40 2.97 3.53 -3.40
C GLY A 40 4.19 3.36 -4.29
N ASP A 41 5.37 3.62 -3.73
CA ASP A 41 6.67 3.55 -4.41
C ASP A 41 7.35 2.20 -4.15
N PHE A 42 6.81 1.15 -4.79
CA PHE A 42 7.29 -0.22 -4.71
C PHE A 42 7.35 -0.78 -3.28
N ASN A 43 8.51 -0.80 -2.62
CA ASN A 43 8.68 -1.32 -1.27
C ASN A 43 8.33 -0.30 -0.17
N PHE A 44 8.02 0.94 -0.52
CA PHE A 44 7.59 1.96 0.44
C PHE A 44 6.25 2.57 0.04
N VAL A 45 5.41 2.87 1.04
CA VAL A 45 4.36 3.88 0.89
C VAL A 45 4.87 5.18 1.49
N ARG A 46 4.81 6.26 0.72
CA ARG A 46 5.33 7.58 1.06
C ARG A 46 4.18 8.59 1.04
N ARG A 47 4.07 9.41 2.07
CA ARG A 47 3.11 10.52 2.15
C ARG A 47 3.82 11.81 1.78
N VAL A 48 3.30 12.50 0.78
CA VAL A 48 3.67 13.87 0.41
C VAL A 48 2.68 14.80 1.09
N LEU A 49 3.17 15.61 2.02
CA LEU A 49 2.40 16.60 2.77
C LEU A 49 2.08 17.82 1.89
N PRO A 50 1.04 18.61 2.21
CA PRO A 50 0.68 19.80 1.44
C PRO A 50 1.79 20.86 1.34
N ASN A 51 2.72 20.87 2.30
CA ASN A 51 3.89 21.74 2.30
C ASN A 51 5.03 21.25 1.38
N GLY A 52 4.83 20.17 0.64
CA GLY A 52 5.82 19.59 -0.27
C GLY A 52 6.88 18.72 0.40
N TYR A 53 6.74 18.39 1.69
CA TYR A 53 7.64 17.47 2.39
C TYR A 53 7.13 16.02 2.28
N THR A 54 8.04 15.07 2.12
CA THR A 54 7.74 13.63 2.00
C THR A 54 8.20 12.90 3.25
N ILE A 55 7.37 11.99 3.74
CA ILE A 55 7.70 11.03 4.80
C ILE A 55 7.35 9.61 4.35
N SER A 56 8.20 8.64 4.68
CA SER A 56 7.86 7.22 4.56
C SER A 56 6.92 6.82 5.70
N ILE A 57 5.86 6.07 5.37
CA ILE A 57 4.86 5.64 6.36
C ILE A 57 4.69 4.12 6.41
N LEU A 58 5.10 3.38 5.39
CA LEU A 58 5.06 1.91 5.40
C LEU A 58 6.23 1.34 4.60
N GLU A 59 6.82 0.26 5.11
CA GLU A 59 7.80 -0.57 4.39
C GLU A 59 7.23 -1.98 4.15
N LEU A 60 7.24 -2.43 2.90
CA LEU A 60 6.90 -3.79 2.49
C LEU A 60 8.19 -4.60 2.31
N ARG A 61 8.65 -5.27 3.38
CA ARG A 61 9.99 -5.90 3.45
C ARG A 61 10.25 -7.02 2.43
N ASN A 62 9.22 -7.75 1.99
CA ASN A 62 9.37 -8.96 1.18
C ASN A 62 9.07 -8.74 -0.31
N ARG A 63 9.34 -7.54 -0.84
CA ARG A 63 9.09 -7.23 -2.25
C ARG A 63 10.26 -7.67 -3.12
N ASP A 64 10.01 -8.59 -4.07
CA ASP A 64 11.02 -9.03 -5.02
C ASP A 64 11.28 -7.93 -6.08
N ILE A 65 12.51 -7.41 -6.10
CA ILE A 65 12.94 -6.35 -7.03
C ILE A 65 12.81 -6.76 -8.51
N ARG A 66 12.92 -8.07 -8.80
CA ARG A 66 12.78 -8.63 -10.16
C ARG A 66 11.36 -8.46 -10.68
N HIS A 67 10.41 -8.26 -9.78
CA HIS A 67 9.00 -8.06 -10.10
C HIS A 67 8.53 -6.60 -9.93
N SER A 68 9.46 -5.65 -9.77
CA SER A 68 9.13 -4.23 -9.57
C SER A 68 8.29 -3.60 -10.69
N THR A 69 8.43 -4.09 -11.92
CA THR A 69 7.65 -3.66 -13.09
C THR A 69 6.53 -4.65 -13.46
N SER A 70 6.41 -5.77 -12.73
CA SER A 70 5.42 -6.81 -13.01
C SER A 70 4.00 -6.34 -12.68
N PRO A 71 3.05 -6.37 -13.63
CA PRO A 71 1.65 -6.05 -13.34
C PRO A 71 1.01 -6.93 -12.27
N ALA A 72 1.46 -8.18 -12.13
CA ALA A 72 0.94 -9.14 -11.16
C ALA A 72 1.33 -8.81 -9.71
N HIS A 73 2.37 -7.99 -9.51
CA HIS A 73 2.86 -7.61 -8.19
C HIS A 73 2.49 -6.18 -7.81
N LYS A 74 1.57 -5.55 -8.54
CA LYS A 74 1.05 -4.23 -8.16
C LYS A 74 0.15 -4.37 -6.93
N TYR A 75 0.24 -3.38 -6.04
CA TYR A 75 -0.76 -3.15 -5.01
C TYR A 75 -1.49 -1.85 -5.32
N TYR A 76 -2.60 -1.64 -4.64
CA TYR A 76 -3.48 -0.48 -4.82
C TYR A 76 -3.66 0.22 -3.48
N LEU A 77 -3.81 1.53 -3.52
CA LEU A 77 -4.10 2.36 -2.35
C LEU A 77 -5.52 2.90 -2.46
N ALA A 78 -6.23 2.97 -1.33
CA ALA A 78 -7.52 3.63 -1.22
C ALA A 78 -7.60 4.38 0.11
N MET A 79 -8.12 5.61 0.07
CA MET A 79 -8.32 6.42 1.27
C MET A 79 -9.81 6.39 1.62
N ASP A 80 -10.10 6.11 2.89
CA ASP A 80 -11.40 6.41 3.50
C ASP A 80 -11.33 7.84 4.05
N PRO A 81 -12.01 8.81 3.42
CA PRO A 81 -11.95 10.21 3.83
C PRO A 81 -12.75 10.49 5.11
N VAL A 82 -13.67 9.61 5.51
CA VAL A 82 -14.51 9.80 6.70
C VAL A 82 -13.73 9.44 7.95
N ASN A 83 -13.05 8.28 7.92
CA ASN A 83 -12.27 7.79 9.06
C ASN A 83 -10.77 8.09 8.95
N GLU A 84 -10.36 8.84 7.92
CA GLU A 84 -8.97 9.15 7.57
C GLU A 84 -8.04 7.92 7.58
N ALA A 85 -8.49 6.82 6.95
CA ALA A 85 -7.78 5.56 6.94
C ALA A 85 -7.27 5.21 5.54
N LEU A 86 -5.97 4.92 5.43
CA LEU A 86 -5.37 4.42 4.18
C LEU A 86 -5.36 2.90 4.17
N TYR A 87 -5.92 2.34 3.10
CA TYR A 87 -5.94 0.92 2.82
C TYR A 87 -4.97 0.57 1.69
N LEU A 88 -4.33 -0.59 1.82
CA LEU A 88 -3.44 -1.17 0.83
C LEU A 88 -3.93 -2.56 0.46
N SER A 89 -4.30 -2.76 -0.80
CA SER A 89 -4.67 -4.06 -1.35
C SER A 89 -3.48 -4.65 -2.09
N ASP A 90 -2.83 -5.66 -1.51
CA ASP A 90 -1.67 -6.31 -2.12
C ASP A 90 -2.07 -7.64 -2.78
N THR A 91 -2.05 -7.64 -4.11
CA THR A 91 -2.37 -8.83 -4.91
C THR A 91 -1.41 -9.98 -4.60
N SER A 92 -0.13 -9.69 -4.33
CA SER A 92 0.90 -10.73 -4.15
C SER A 92 0.78 -11.48 -2.82
N SER A 93 0.48 -10.77 -1.73
CA SER A 93 0.23 -11.41 -0.42
C SER A 93 -1.23 -11.81 -0.21
N ARG A 94 -2.12 -11.54 -1.17
CA ARG A 94 -3.57 -11.84 -1.09
C ARG A 94 -4.20 -11.30 0.19
N LYS A 95 -3.77 -10.09 0.59
CA LYS A 95 -4.18 -9.43 1.81
C LYS A 95 -4.56 -7.99 1.52
N VAL A 96 -5.56 -7.53 2.24
CA VAL A 96 -5.90 -6.12 2.34
C VAL A 96 -5.48 -5.65 3.72
N TYR A 97 -4.78 -4.53 3.72
CA TYR A 97 -4.18 -3.94 4.88
C TYR A 97 -4.77 -2.57 5.16
N ARG A 98 -4.79 -2.18 6.42
CA ARG A 98 -5.02 -0.81 6.88
C ARG A 98 -3.76 -0.29 7.57
N LEU A 99 -3.34 0.93 7.26
CA LEU A 99 -2.21 1.55 7.96
C LEU A 99 -2.65 1.98 9.36
N ARG A 100 -1.78 1.79 10.36
CA ARG A 100 -2.10 2.14 11.76
C ARG A 100 -1.99 3.63 12.05
N THR A 101 -0.97 4.27 11.49
CA THR A 101 -0.81 5.73 11.48
C THR A 101 -0.40 6.23 10.10
N LEU A 102 -0.77 7.48 9.78
CA LEU A 102 -0.37 8.17 8.55
C LEU A 102 0.77 9.17 8.79
N THR A 103 1.31 9.24 10.02
CA THR A 103 2.54 9.97 10.37
C THR A 103 3.75 9.04 10.34
N GLU A 104 4.95 9.56 10.56
CA GLU A 104 6.18 8.75 10.64
C GLU A 104 6.10 7.77 11.83
N PRO A 105 6.09 6.45 11.58
CA PRO A 105 5.99 5.44 12.64
C PRO A 105 7.38 5.07 13.17
N LYS A 106 7.43 4.49 14.38
CA LYS A 106 8.67 3.97 14.97
C LYS A 106 9.26 2.80 14.18
N ASP A 107 8.41 1.93 13.63
CA ASP A 107 8.80 0.79 12.79
C ASP A 107 7.90 0.76 11.55
N LEU A 108 8.48 1.15 10.41
CA LEU A 108 7.77 1.24 9.13
C LEU A 108 7.15 -0.08 8.70
N ALA A 109 7.77 -1.22 9.01
CA ALA A 109 7.27 -2.52 8.59
C ALA A 109 6.09 -3.02 9.44
N LYS A 110 5.90 -2.44 10.64
CA LYS A 110 4.81 -2.80 11.56
C LYS A 110 3.66 -1.82 11.55
N ASN A 111 3.70 -0.78 10.72
CA ASN A 111 2.67 0.25 10.65
C ASN A 111 1.41 -0.18 9.89
N VAL A 112 1.00 -1.44 10.07
CA VAL A 112 -0.05 -2.06 9.28
C VAL A 112 -0.80 -3.12 10.07
N GLU A 113 -2.06 -3.32 9.73
CA GLU A 113 -2.90 -4.43 10.18
C GLU A 113 -3.65 -5.07 9.02
N VAL A 114 -3.90 -6.37 9.12
CA VAL A 114 -4.68 -7.10 8.11
C VAL A 114 -6.16 -6.87 8.40
N VAL A 115 -6.89 -6.38 7.40
CA VAL A 115 -8.35 -6.19 7.49
C VAL A 115 -9.12 -7.22 6.68
N ALA A 116 -8.51 -7.79 5.63
CA ALA A 116 -9.08 -8.91 4.90
C ALA A 116 -7.99 -9.83 4.33
N GLY A 117 -8.30 -11.12 4.22
CA GLY A 117 -7.41 -12.11 3.63
C GLY A 117 -6.49 -12.80 4.62
N THR A 118 -6.47 -14.13 4.59
CA THR A 118 -5.53 -14.96 5.34
C THR A 118 -4.15 -15.03 4.67
N GLY A 119 -4.10 -14.77 3.36
CA GLY A 119 -2.93 -14.96 2.50
C GLY A 119 -3.01 -16.21 1.62
N GLU A 120 -3.96 -17.10 1.91
CA GLU A 120 -4.24 -18.27 1.08
C GLU A 120 -5.08 -17.91 -0.14
N GLN A 121 -4.89 -18.66 -1.23
CA GLN A 121 -5.64 -18.47 -2.46
C GLN A 121 -7.05 -19.06 -2.32
N CYS A 122 -8.07 -18.23 -2.56
CA CYS A 122 -9.39 -18.81 -2.84
C CYS A 122 -9.39 -19.48 -4.22
N LEU A 123 -9.78 -20.76 -4.26
CA LEU A 123 -9.88 -21.54 -5.48
C LEU A 123 -11.22 -21.28 -6.20
N PRO A 124 -11.28 -21.48 -7.52
CA PRO A 124 -12.56 -21.54 -8.22
C PRO A 124 -13.45 -22.63 -7.60
N PHE A 125 -14.73 -22.31 -7.35
CA PHE A 125 -15.73 -23.22 -6.78
C PHE A 125 -15.43 -23.69 -5.34
N ASP A 126 -14.79 -22.84 -4.55
CA ASP A 126 -14.62 -23.06 -3.11
C ASP A 126 -15.97 -23.29 -2.40
N GLN A 127 -16.09 -24.38 -1.64
CA GLN A 127 -17.36 -24.77 -0.99
C GLN A 127 -17.76 -23.81 0.13
N ASP A 128 -16.78 -23.21 0.79
CA ASP A 128 -16.98 -22.21 1.84
C ASP A 128 -17.12 -20.79 1.27
N HIS A 129 -17.27 -20.66 -0.05
CA HIS A 129 -17.43 -19.39 -0.76
C HIS A 129 -16.36 -18.36 -0.36
N CYS A 130 -15.10 -18.81 -0.27
CA CYS A 130 -13.97 -17.99 0.17
C CYS A 130 -14.12 -17.38 1.59
N GLY A 131 -15.04 -17.88 2.43
CA GLY A 131 -15.35 -17.31 3.74
C GLY A 131 -16.37 -16.16 3.71
N ASP A 132 -17.15 -16.05 2.64
CA ASP A 132 -18.25 -15.08 2.56
C ASP A 132 -19.26 -15.24 3.71
N GLY A 133 -19.72 -14.11 4.25
CA GLY A 133 -20.60 -14.06 5.44
C GLY A 133 -19.88 -14.14 6.78
N GLY A 134 -18.58 -14.46 6.79
CA GLY A 134 -17.72 -14.47 7.96
C GLY A 134 -16.96 -13.15 8.20
N LYS A 135 -15.95 -13.21 9.07
CA LYS A 135 -15.02 -12.09 9.28
C LYS A 135 -14.08 -11.97 8.07
N ALA A 136 -13.95 -10.76 7.52
CA ALA A 136 -13.10 -10.52 6.36
C ALA A 136 -11.62 -10.93 6.57
N SER A 137 -11.09 -10.78 7.79
CA SER A 137 -9.71 -11.19 8.13
C SER A 137 -9.47 -12.70 8.04
N GLU A 138 -10.53 -13.50 8.09
CA GLU A 138 -10.50 -14.96 8.02
C GLU A 138 -10.87 -15.46 6.60
N ALA A 139 -11.31 -14.56 5.71
CA ALA A 139 -11.67 -14.89 4.34
C ALA A 139 -10.43 -15.16 3.45
N LEU A 140 -10.65 -15.93 2.39
CA LEU A 140 -9.66 -16.23 1.36
C LEU A 140 -9.77 -15.24 0.20
N LEU A 141 -8.64 -14.75 -0.31
CA LEU A 141 -8.64 -13.79 -1.42
C LEU A 141 -7.94 -14.38 -2.65
N ASN A 142 -8.56 -14.24 -3.83
CA ASN A 142 -7.92 -14.70 -5.06
C ASN A 142 -6.94 -13.64 -5.59
N ASN A 143 -7.44 -12.48 -6.04
CA ASN A 143 -6.62 -11.38 -6.56
C ASN A 143 -7.18 -10.03 -6.10
N PRO A 144 -6.89 -9.60 -4.86
CA PRO A 144 -7.40 -8.32 -4.36
C PRO A 144 -6.78 -7.18 -5.19
N ARG A 145 -7.64 -6.40 -5.85
CA ARG A 145 -7.28 -5.26 -6.72
C ARG A 145 -8.01 -4.01 -6.24
N GLY A 146 -7.57 -2.85 -6.72
CA GLY A 146 -8.21 -1.58 -6.40
C GLY A 146 -9.63 -1.49 -6.97
N ARG A 147 -10.61 -1.31 -6.08
CA ARG A 147 -11.91 -0.69 -6.39
C ARG A 147 -12.20 0.30 -5.28
N THR A 148 -12.48 1.54 -5.64
CA THR A 148 -12.97 2.57 -4.72
C THR A 148 -14.49 2.54 -4.76
N SER A 149 -15.12 2.18 -3.66
CA SER A 149 -16.55 2.42 -3.48
C SER A 149 -16.71 3.83 -2.92
N ALA A 150 -17.31 4.73 -3.69
CA ALA A 150 -17.98 5.88 -3.11
C ALA A 150 -19.21 5.33 -2.37
N LEU A 151 -19.39 5.74 -1.11
CA LEU A 151 -20.67 5.56 -0.41
C LEU A 151 -21.78 6.26 -1.19
#